data_AF-A0A6I4ZLD9-F1
#
_entry.id   AF-A0A6I4ZLD9-F1
#
_cell.length_a   1.000
_cell.length_b   1.000
_cell.length_c   1.000
_cell.angle_alpha   90.00
_cell.angle_beta   90.00
_cell.angle_gamma   90.00
#
_symmetry.space_group_name_H-M   'P 1'
#
loop_
_entity.id
_entity.type
_entity.pdbx_description
1 polymer ?
#
loop_
_entity_poly.entity_id
_entity_poly.type
_entity_poly.pdbx_seq_one_letter_code
_entity_poly.pdbx_strand_id
1 'polypeptide(L)'
;MTRLTDVNTTDIIGAIELARNAMCSIFDPDGDDVPYFRVAVLPEAYFGIPLESHVPGRHLNALLNAEDAAGLEVEEEVIEKFANACFYSYSGPVPFPLDRNDGKYESPVVFNPHHIREGFHALNALVEYRGSERAEEIAAASIAAVLEYWDPDTDWDYDRLESEGVVLERSRSYISGVARAIGPLVKYYGTTGYAPALDLAIVLKEKCLDGYYTDDGSYDRDLFGTHAHSITCVMSSLAQLADLTQDSTLMGIVKAFYDNGLWGMRDETGWSREQAVGDTGRPDEGEMNNTGDILETALILGRWGYTDYSHDAERILRCHLLPSQLRDISWIPTPDNPEGLDTLHRVAERTQGAWGFPTPFGHQPLEQRDGGRFMRFNTDVVGGTVGSLCEALREATRFDETGHWVNLLFDHETPEVEVRSAYTHSALSVRVKTPGPLFVRIPAWCDLEAVRIEGASEKPRVTNGYFFIARPPVNRPITFRYDHPIEEIVLRHVTRDIRVRLRGDEVAAMENHGADLTFFEPL
;
A
#
# COMPACT_ATOMS: atom_id res chain seq x y z
N MET A 1 -17.33 21.61 12.38
CA MET A 1 -16.24 20.71 12.82
C MET A 1 -16.86 19.44 13.36
N THR A 2 -17.13 18.50 12.47
CA THR A 2 -17.58 17.15 12.83
C THR A 2 -16.36 16.23 12.85
N ARG A 3 -16.02 15.70 14.03
CA ARG A 3 -15.07 14.58 14.12
C ARG A 3 -15.79 13.30 13.74
N LEU A 4 -15.11 12.42 13.02
CA LEU A 4 -15.62 11.07 12.77
C LEU A 4 -15.73 10.31 14.09
N THR A 5 -16.73 9.43 14.16
CA THR A 5 -17.04 8.68 15.41
C THR A 5 -16.46 7.28 15.41
N ASP A 6 -16.17 6.71 14.23
CA ASP A 6 -15.55 5.40 14.04
C ASP A 6 -14.21 5.58 13.32
N VAL A 7 -13.12 5.60 14.08
CA VAL A 7 -11.73 5.73 13.60
C VAL A 7 -10.92 4.58 14.16
N ASN A 8 -10.26 3.84 13.29
CA ASN A 8 -9.45 2.67 13.64
C ASN A 8 -7.98 3.05 13.79
N THR A 9 -7.32 2.61 14.86
CA THR A 9 -5.87 2.76 15.08
C THR A 9 -5.19 1.45 15.47
N THR A 10 -5.93 0.34 15.58
CA THR A 10 -5.46 -0.88 16.25
C THR A 10 -5.85 -2.20 15.57
N ASP A 11 -6.74 -2.19 14.58
CA ASP A 11 -7.30 -3.41 14.00
C ASP A 11 -7.00 -3.53 12.50
N ILE A 12 -5.90 -4.22 12.16
CA ILE A 12 -5.49 -4.44 10.76
C ILE A 12 -6.46 -5.39 10.06
N ILE A 13 -6.87 -6.48 10.72
CA ILE A 13 -7.76 -7.50 10.12
C ILE A 13 -9.14 -6.89 9.85
N GLY A 14 -9.73 -6.20 10.82
CA GLY A 14 -11.02 -5.53 10.63
C GLY A 14 -10.98 -4.42 9.58
N ALA A 15 -9.82 -3.80 9.32
CA ALA A 15 -9.64 -2.87 8.21
C ALA A 15 -9.68 -3.61 6.86
N ILE A 16 -8.97 -4.73 6.72
CA ILE A 16 -8.98 -5.58 5.52
C ILE A 16 -10.39 -6.11 5.24
N GLU A 17 -11.08 -6.63 6.27
CA GLU A 17 -12.44 -7.17 6.17
C GLU A 17 -13.45 -6.12 5.69
N LEU A 18 -13.36 -4.89 6.20
CA LEU A 18 -14.25 -3.81 5.77
C LEU A 18 -13.95 -3.38 4.32
N ALA A 19 -12.68 -3.34 3.92
CA ALA A 19 -12.27 -2.98 2.58
C ALA A 19 -12.75 -3.96 1.50
N ARG A 20 -12.96 -5.23 1.85
CA ARG A 20 -13.60 -6.23 0.99
C ARG A 20 -14.93 -5.72 0.43
N ASN A 21 -15.75 -5.06 1.25
CA ASN A 21 -17.04 -4.53 0.81
C ASN A 21 -16.88 -3.56 -0.37
N ALA A 22 -15.93 -2.63 -0.26
CA ALA A 22 -15.64 -1.69 -1.35
C ALA A 22 -15.14 -2.42 -2.60
N MET A 23 -14.18 -3.32 -2.47
CA MET A 23 -13.61 -4.04 -3.62
C MET A 23 -14.61 -4.96 -4.33
N CYS A 24 -15.51 -5.62 -3.61
CA CYS A 24 -16.50 -6.52 -4.20
C CYS A 24 -17.70 -5.81 -4.84
N SER A 25 -17.82 -4.49 -4.67
CA SER A 25 -19.02 -3.73 -5.02
C SER A 25 -18.84 -2.76 -6.19
N ILE A 26 -17.72 -2.79 -6.92
CA ILE A 26 -17.37 -1.72 -7.88
C ILE A 26 -17.59 -2.08 -9.35
N PHE A 27 -18.26 -3.19 -9.65
CA PHE A 27 -18.48 -3.62 -11.03
C PHE A 27 -19.56 -2.79 -11.73
N ASP A 28 -19.35 -2.52 -13.02
CA ASP A 28 -20.34 -1.93 -13.91
C ASP A 28 -21.17 -3.05 -14.58
N PRO A 29 -22.42 -3.31 -14.13
CA PRO A 29 -23.25 -4.37 -14.68
C PRO A 29 -23.68 -4.10 -16.14
N ASP A 30 -23.63 -2.84 -16.59
CA ASP A 30 -23.96 -2.46 -17.97
C ASP A 30 -22.72 -2.52 -18.90
N GLY A 31 -21.52 -2.60 -18.31
CA GLY A 31 -20.22 -2.59 -18.97
C GLY A 31 -19.45 -3.92 -18.88
N ASP A 32 -20.16 -5.06 -18.98
CA ASP A 32 -19.59 -6.41 -18.86
C ASP A 32 -18.86 -6.68 -17.53
N ASP A 33 -19.38 -6.13 -16.43
CA ASP A 33 -18.79 -6.21 -15.09
C ASP A 33 -17.35 -5.63 -15.02
N VAL A 34 -16.97 -4.72 -15.92
CA VAL A 34 -15.69 -4.01 -15.78
C VAL A 34 -15.74 -3.13 -14.53
N PRO A 35 -14.73 -3.20 -13.64
CA PRO A 35 -14.74 -2.43 -12.41
C PRO A 35 -14.54 -0.93 -12.67
N TYR A 36 -15.29 -0.10 -11.95
CA TYR A 36 -15.09 1.35 -11.91
C TYR A 36 -13.77 1.70 -11.23
N PHE A 37 -13.02 2.60 -11.84
CA PHE A 37 -11.81 3.19 -11.27
C PHE A 37 -12.14 4.37 -10.34
N ARG A 38 -13.00 5.28 -10.81
CA ARG A 38 -13.27 6.53 -10.11
C ARG A 38 -14.44 6.37 -9.17
N VAL A 39 -14.25 6.90 -7.95
CA VAL A 39 -15.34 7.16 -7.02
C VAL A 39 -15.18 8.57 -6.49
N ALA A 40 -16.11 9.45 -6.84
CA ALA A 40 -16.25 10.75 -6.21
C ALA A 40 -17.39 10.68 -5.19
N VAL A 41 -17.22 11.33 -4.04
CA VAL A 41 -18.26 11.40 -3.00
C VAL A 41 -18.72 12.81 -2.71
N LEU A 42 -17.90 13.81 -3.06
CA LEU A 42 -18.29 15.22 -3.10
C LEU A 42 -17.65 15.93 -4.31
N PRO A 43 -18.29 17.00 -4.84
CA PRO A 43 -19.59 17.54 -4.43
C PRO A 43 -20.79 16.66 -4.81
N GLU A 44 -20.60 15.74 -5.76
CA GLU A 44 -21.59 14.78 -6.23
C GLU A 44 -21.02 13.37 -6.07
N ALA A 45 -21.85 12.46 -5.56
CA ALA A 45 -21.47 11.08 -5.34
C ALA A 45 -21.75 10.23 -6.59
N TYR A 46 -20.71 9.63 -7.18
CA TYR A 46 -20.84 8.75 -8.35
C TYR A 46 -19.63 7.81 -8.53
N PHE A 47 -19.87 6.68 -9.17
CA PHE A 47 -18.86 5.83 -9.79
C PHE A 47 -18.66 6.20 -11.26
N GLY A 48 -17.45 6.03 -11.78
CA GLY A 48 -17.21 6.22 -13.20
C GLY A 48 -15.87 5.69 -13.66
N ILE A 49 -15.62 5.82 -14.97
CA ILE A 49 -14.41 5.33 -15.64
C ILE A 49 -14.21 3.83 -15.37
N PRO A 50 -15.00 2.94 -16.02
CA PRO A 50 -14.67 1.52 -16.06
C PRO A 50 -13.25 1.33 -16.61
N LEU A 51 -12.40 0.56 -15.93
CA LEU A 51 -10.98 0.47 -16.29
C LEU A 51 -10.41 -0.95 -16.12
N GLU A 52 -10.50 -1.74 -17.20
CA GLU A 52 -10.06 -3.14 -17.26
C GLU A 52 -8.55 -3.37 -17.11
N SER A 53 -7.69 -2.44 -17.53
CA SER A 53 -6.23 -2.63 -17.53
C SER A 53 -5.55 -2.38 -16.18
N HIS A 54 -6.26 -1.72 -15.26
CA HIS A 54 -5.66 -1.16 -14.04
C HIS A 54 -6.27 -1.76 -12.77
N VAL A 55 -7.59 -1.63 -12.61
CA VAL A 55 -8.27 -1.97 -11.34
C VAL A 55 -8.20 -3.47 -11.02
N PRO A 56 -8.37 -4.40 -11.99
CA PRO A 56 -8.27 -5.83 -11.70
C PRO A 56 -6.92 -6.23 -11.08
N GLY A 57 -5.82 -5.63 -11.54
CA GLY A 57 -4.48 -5.82 -10.99
C GLY A 57 -4.41 -5.60 -9.49
N ARG A 58 -4.88 -4.42 -9.07
CA ARG A 58 -4.87 -4.00 -7.67
C ARG A 58 -5.77 -4.86 -6.80
N HIS A 59 -6.96 -5.21 -7.31
CA HIS A 59 -7.97 -5.91 -6.52
C HIS A 59 -7.71 -7.40 -6.42
N LEU A 60 -7.25 -8.06 -7.49
CA LEU A 60 -6.83 -9.47 -7.43
C LEU A 60 -5.64 -9.64 -6.48
N ASN A 61 -4.61 -8.79 -6.60
CA ASN A 61 -3.47 -8.83 -5.69
C ASN A 61 -3.88 -8.52 -4.24
N ALA A 62 -4.90 -7.68 -4.00
CA ALA A 62 -5.35 -7.38 -2.66
C ALA A 62 -6.20 -8.50 -2.04
N LEU A 63 -7.26 -8.91 -2.74
CA LEU A 63 -8.26 -9.86 -2.24
C LEU A 63 -7.62 -11.23 -1.99
N LEU A 64 -6.89 -11.76 -2.97
CA LEU A 64 -6.28 -13.09 -2.86
C LEU A 64 -5.15 -13.13 -1.82
N ASN A 65 -4.39 -12.04 -1.71
CA ASN A 65 -3.39 -11.89 -0.66
C ASN A 65 -4.04 -11.77 0.73
N ALA A 66 -5.20 -11.12 0.83
CA ALA A 66 -5.98 -11.06 2.07
C ALA A 66 -6.62 -12.40 2.46
N GLU A 67 -7.00 -13.25 1.51
CA GLU A 67 -7.42 -14.64 1.81
C GLU A 67 -6.30 -15.38 2.54
N ASP A 68 -5.06 -15.26 2.04
CA ASP A 68 -3.88 -15.91 2.62
C ASP A 68 -3.42 -15.27 3.95
N ALA A 69 -3.26 -13.95 3.99
CA ALA A 69 -2.69 -13.26 5.15
C ALA A 69 -3.68 -13.17 6.33
N ALA A 70 -4.95 -12.91 6.04
CA ALA A 70 -5.95 -12.54 7.04
C ALA A 70 -7.08 -13.57 7.16
N GLY A 71 -7.09 -14.63 6.35
CA GLY A 71 -8.19 -15.60 6.32
C GLY A 71 -9.50 -14.99 5.80
N LEU A 72 -9.41 -13.95 4.97
CA LEU A 72 -10.58 -13.31 4.37
C LEU A 72 -11.30 -14.30 3.43
N GLU A 73 -12.62 -14.40 3.52
CA GLU A 73 -13.41 -15.14 2.54
C GLU A 73 -13.91 -14.19 1.43
N VAL A 74 -13.59 -14.51 0.18
CA VAL A 74 -14.04 -13.78 -1.01
C VAL A 74 -14.83 -14.72 -1.91
N GLU A 75 -15.97 -14.26 -2.42
CA GLU A 75 -16.79 -15.05 -3.35
C GLU A 75 -16.05 -15.21 -4.69
N GLU A 76 -15.95 -16.43 -5.20
CA GLU A 76 -15.18 -16.72 -6.41
C GLU A 76 -15.72 -15.97 -7.64
N GLU A 77 -17.03 -15.68 -7.70
CA GLU A 77 -17.63 -14.85 -8.77
C GLU A 77 -16.97 -13.46 -8.86
N VAL A 78 -16.56 -12.87 -7.73
CA VAL A 78 -15.84 -11.58 -7.69
C VAL A 78 -14.46 -11.73 -8.33
N ILE A 79 -13.76 -12.82 -8.00
CA ILE A 79 -12.44 -13.13 -8.56
C ILE A 79 -12.54 -13.37 -10.07
N GLU A 80 -13.57 -14.10 -10.52
CA GLU A 80 -13.85 -14.34 -11.94
C GLU A 80 -14.11 -13.04 -12.70
N LYS A 81 -14.89 -12.10 -12.14
CA LYS A 81 -15.14 -10.78 -12.76
C LYS A 81 -13.84 -10.00 -12.97
N PHE A 82 -12.99 -9.91 -11.96
CA PHE A 82 -11.69 -9.26 -12.10
C PHE A 82 -10.77 -10.00 -13.08
N ALA A 83 -10.71 -11.33 -13.02
CA ALA A 83 -9.90 -12.13 -13.94
C ALA A 83 -10.34 -11.91 -15.40
N ASN A 84 -11.65 -11.90 -15.65
CA ASN A 84 -12.22 -11.64 -16.97
C ASN A 84 -11.85 -10.24 -17.48
N ALA A 85 -11.99 -9.21 -16.65
CA ALA A 85 -11.58 -7.84 -17.00
C ALA A 85 -10.06 -7.76 -17.28
N CYS A 86 -9.22 -8.38 -16.44
CA CYS A 86 -7.78 -8.47 -16.66
C CYS A 86 -7.48 -9.12 -18.00
N PHE A 87 -7.99 -10.33 -18.26
CA PHE A 87 -7.75 -11.04 -19.51
C PHE A 87 -8.28 -10.29 -20.74
N TYR A 88 -9.39 -9.55 -20.59
CA TYR A 88 -9.91 -8.70 -21.63
C TYR A 88 -8.92 -7.56 -21.96
N SER A 89 -8.29 -6.93 -20.97
CA SER A 89 -7.25 -5.91 -21.22
C SER A 89 -6.05 -6.43 -22.02
N TYR A 90 -5.74 -7.73 -21.92
CA TYR A 90 -4.69 -8.42 -22.68
C TYR A 90 -5.16 -9.00 -24.03
N SER A 91 -6.40 -8.73 -24.45
CA SER A 91 -6.98 -9.28 -25.69
C SER A 91 -6.67 -8.48 -26.96
N GLY A 92 -5.95 -7.36 -26.81
CA GLY A 92 -5.57 -6.49 -27.91
C GLY A 92 -4.43 -7.02 -28.79
N PRO A 93 -3.87 -6.17 -29.67
CA PRO A 93 -2.90 -6.60 -30.68
C PRO A 93 -1.52 -6.97 -30.13
N VAL A 94 -1.19 -6.54 -28.90
CA VAL A 94 0.06 -6.84 -28.21
C VAL A 94 -0.25 -7.39 -26.82
N PRO A 95 0.62 -8.22 -26.21
CA PRO A 95 0.37 -8.87 -24.93
C PRO A 95 0.64 -7.91 -23.75
N PHE A 96 0.05 -6.72 -23.79
CA PHE A 96 0.10 -5.73 -22.71
C PHE A 96 -1.32 -5.49 -22.16
N PRO A 97 -1.47 -4.98 -20.93
CA PRO A 97 -2.75 -4.52 -20.44
C PRO A 97 -3.13 -3.21 -21.14
N LEU A 98 -4.13 -3.26 -22.01
CA LEU A 98 -4.61 -2.14 -22.83
C LEU A 98 -5.98 -1.65 -22.39
N ASP A 99 -6.29 -0.39 -22.69
CA ASP A 99 -7.57 0.25 -22.41
C ASP A 99 -8.42 0.50 -23.65
N ARG A 100 -9.71 0.72 -23.42
CA ARG A 100 -10.66 1.29 -24.38
C ARG A 100 -10.78 2.82 -24.32
N ASN A 101 -10.06 3.48 -23.41
CA ASN A 101 -10.14 4.93 -23.13
C ASN A 101 -11.59 5.41 -22.94
N ASP A 102 -12.21 4.92 -21.86
CA ASP A 102 -13.59 5.26 -21.46
C ASP A 102 -14.62 5.01 -22.57
N GLY A 103 -14.54 3.82 -23.18
CA GLY A 103 -15.45 3.38 -24.25
C GLY A 103 -15.24 4.09 -25.59
N LYS A 104 -14.22 4.94 -25.74
CA LYS A 104 -13.86 5.57 -27.01
C LYS A 104 -13.55 4.55 -28.11
N TYR A 105 -13.02 3.38 -27.73
CA TYR A 105 -12.72 2.28 -28.63
C TYR A 105 -13.54 1.04 -28.24
N GLU A 106 -13.99 0.29 -29.25
CA GLU A 106 -14.76 -0.95 -29.04
C GLU A 106 -13.92 -2.10 -28.47
N SER A 107 -12.59 -2.04 -28.60
CA SER A 107 -11.66 -3.05 -28.10
C SER A 107 -10.44 -2.41 -27.43
N PRO A 108 -9.76 -3.13 -26.52
CA PRO A 108 -8.57 -2.62 -25.84
C PRO A 108 -7.41 -2.44 -26.81
N VAL A 109 -7.06 -1.18 -27.08
CA VAL A 109 -6.00 -0.80 -28.02
C VAL A 109 -5.10 0.31 -27.47
N VAL A 110 -5.47 0.94 -26.36
CA VAL A 110 -4.73 2.07 -25.80
C VAL A 110 -3.67 1.56 -24.85
N PHE A 111 -2.41 1.79 -25.19
CA PHE A 111 -1.27 1.41 -24.38
C PHE A 111 -0.80 2.57 -23.52
N ASN A 112 -0.81 2.32 -22.22
CA ASN A 112 -0.17 3.17 -21.23
C ASN A 112 0.84 2.31 -20.44
N PRO A 113 2.16 2.58 -20.52
CA PRO A 113 3.15 1.79 -19.79
C PRO A 113 2.92 1.73 -18.27
N HIS A 114 2.14 2.65 -17.72
CA HIS A 114 1.71 2.65 -16.32
C HIS A 114 0.95 1.37 -15.92
N HIS A 115 0.16 0.82 -16.84
CA HIS A 115 -0.72 -0.34 -16.58
C HIS A 115 0.02 -1.67 -16.55
N ILE A 116 1.27 -1.73 -17.05
CA ILE A 116 2.09 -2.94 -17.02
C ILE A 116 2.25 -3.50 -15.60
N ARG A 117 2.49 -2.61 -14.61
CA ARG A 117 2.58 -3.01 -13.19
C ARG A 117 1.30 -3.72 -12.73
N GLU A 118 0.15 -3.13 -13.04
CA GLU A 118 -1.14 -3.63 -12.57
C GLU A 118 -1.51 -4.94 -13.25
N GLY A 119 -1.24 -5.04 -14.55
CA GLY A 119 -1.37 -6.29 -15.28
C GLY A 119 -0.55 -7.41 -14.65
N PHE A 120 0.71 -7.18 -14.29
CA PHE A 120 1.52 -8.22 -13.62
C PHE A 120 1.06 -8.55 -12.20
N HIS A 121 0.49 -7.60 -11.46
CA HIS A 121 -0.14 -7.91 -10.16
C HIS A 121 -1.30 -8.89 -10.31
N ALA A 122 -2.18 -8.68 -11.29
CA ALA A 122 -3.29 -9.61 -11.56
C ALA A 122 -2.76 -10.99 -11.95
N LEU A 123 -1.84 -11.04 -12.92
CA LEU A 123 -1.32 -12.31 -13.43
C LEU A 123 -0.59 -13.09 -12.33
N ASN A 124 0.24 -12.43 -11.53
CA ASN A 124 0.90 -13.07 -10.38
C ASN A 124 -0.12 -13.64 -9.39
N ALA A 125 -1.12 -12.86 -8.98
CA ALA A 125 -2.11 -13.29 -8.00
C ALA A 125 -2.92 -14.50 -8.50
N LEU A 126 -3.31 -14.51 -9.79
CA LEU A 126 -4.03 -15.63 -10.40
C LEU A 126 -3.17 -16.90 -10.51
N VAL A 127 -1.86 -16.75 -10.70
CA VAL A 127 -0.94 -17.90 -10.72
C VAL A 127 -0.73 -18.44 -9.31
N GLU A 128 -0.32 -17.58 -8.36
CA GLU A 128 -0.02 -17.98 -6.98
C GLU A 128 -1.22 -18.65 -6.30
N TYR A 129 -2.38 -18.00 -6.34
CA TYR A 129 -3.52 -18.39 -5.49
C TYR A 129 -4.56 -19.25 -6.20
N ARG A 130 -4.51 -19.36 -7.53
CA ARG A 130 -5.46 -20.14 -8.34
C ARG A 130 -4.81 -21.07 -9.37
N GLY A 131 -3.49 -21.06 -9.51
CA GLY A 131 -2.78 -21.93 -10.47
C GLY A 131 -3.19 -21.70 -11.92
N SER A 132 -3.48 -20.45 -12.30
CA SER A 132 -4.03 -20.12 -13.62
C SER A 132 -2.99 -20.26 -14.75
N GLU A 133 -3.04 -21.37 -15.50
CA GLU A 133 -2.19 -21.60 -16.69
C GLU A 133 -2.33 -20.46 -17.72
N ARG A 134 -3.54 -19.93 -17.92
CA ARG A 134 -3.79 -18.81 -18.82
C ARG A 134 -3.02 -17.56 -18.37
N ALA A 135 -2.98 -17.28 -17.07
CA ALA A 135 -2.23 -16.15 -16.54
C ALA A 135 -0.72 -16.36 -16.70
N GLU A 136 -0.21 -17.58 -16.57
CA GLU A 136 1.19 -17.91 -16.85
C GLU A 136 1.56 -17.64 -18.32
N GLU A 137 0.74 -18.12 -19.26
CA GLU A 137 0.97 -17.91 -20.70
C GLU A 137 0.99 -16.42 -21.06
N ILE A 138 0.04 -15.64 -20.53
CA ILE A 138 -0.04 -14.19 -20.77
C ILE A 138 1.16 -13.47 -20.12
N ALA A 139 1.55 -13.85 -18.90
CA ALA A 139 2.70 -13.24 -18.22
C ALA A 139 3.99 -13.48 -19.00
N ALA A 140 4.22 -14.72 -19.45
CA ALA A 140 5.39 -15.07 -20.26
C ALA A 140 5.44 -14.28 -21.57
N ALA A 141 4.30 -14.15 -22.27
CA ALA A 141 4.20 -13.38 -23.50
C ALA A 141 4.41 -11.87 -23.28
N SER A 142 3.84 -11.33 -22.20
CA SER A 142 3.99 -9.93 -21.81
C SER A 142 5.45 -9.59 -21.48
N ILE A 143 6.12 -10.41 -20.66
CA ILE A 143 7.55 -10.25 -20.33
C ILE A 143 8.40 -10.27 -21.59
N ALA A 144 8.17 -11.24 -22.48
CA ALA A 144 8.89 -11.32 -23.75
C ALA A 144 8.67 -10.07 -24.62
N ALA A 145 7.44 -9.55 -24.67
CA ALA A 145 7.14 -8.33 -25.40
C ALA A 145 7.79 -7.09 -24.77
N VAL A 146 7.84 -6.96 -23.43
CA VAL A 146 8.57 -5.84 -22.82
C VAL A 146 10.05 -5.88 -23.23
N LEU A 147 10.68 -7.05 -23.17
CA LEU A 147 12.08 -7.22 -23.59
C LEU A 147 12.32 -6.97 -25.09
N GLU A 148 11.28 -7.12 -25.91
CA GLU A 148 11.35 -6.88 -27.35
C GLU A 148 11.11 -5.41 -27.73
N TYR A 149 10.16 -4.75 -27.06
CA TYR A 149 9.67 -3.42 -27.44
C TYR A 149 10.27 -2.28 -26.60
N TRP A 150 10.91 -2.57 -25.46
CA TRP A 150 11.49 -1.56 -24.60
C TRP A 150 13.00 -1.72 -24.45
N ASP A 151 13.73 -0.62 -24.63
CA ASP A 151 15.18 -0.56 -24.49
C ASP A 151 15.57 0.50 -23.44
N PRO A 152 16.53 0.22 -22.54
CA PRO A 152 16.92 1.16 -21.48
C PRO A 152 17.55 2.47 -21.97
N ASP A 153 18.07 2.51 -23.19
CA ASP A 153 18.71 3.69 -23.78
C ASP A 153 17.73 4.47 -24.67
N THR A 154 16.87 3.79 -25.42
CA THR A 154 15.97 4.41 -26.40
C THR A 154 14.50 4.47 -26.01
N ASP A 155 14.12 3.89 -24.86
CA ASP A 155 12.74 3.72 -24.40
C ASP A 155 11.93 2.78 -25.34
N TRP A 156 10.60 2.84 -25.28
CA TRP A 156 9.71 2.04 -26.13
C TRP A 156 9.90 2.32 -27.64
N ASP A 157 9.90 1.26 -28.45
CA ASP A 157 9.73 1.34 -29.91
C ASP A 157 8.27 1.69 -30.27
N TYR A 158 7.95 2.97 -30.07
CA TYR A 158 6.61 3.52 -30.29
C TYR A 158 6.13 3.38 -31.73
N ASP A 159 7.03 3.56 -32.70
CA ASP A 159 6.67 3.46 -34.12
C ASP A 159 6.25 2.02 -34.46
N ARG A 160 6.97 1.03 -33.91
CA ARG A 160 6.61 -0.38 -34.08
C ARG A 160 5.31 -0.72 -33.37
N LEU A 161 5.10 -0.26 -32.14
CA LEU A 161 3.84 -0.49 -31.40
C LEU A 161 2.63 0.10 -32.14
N GLU A 162 2.73 1.31 -32.69
CA GLU A 162 1.66 1.89 -33.51
C GLU A 162 1.40 1.07 -34.79
N SER A 163 2.44 0.49 -35.39
CA SER A 163 2.31 -0.38 -36.56
C SER A 163 1.58 -1.70 -36.28
N GLU A 164 1.60 -2.17 -35.03
CA GLU A 164 0.82 -3.33 -34.55
C GLU A 164 -0.65 -2.95 -34.27
N GLY A 165 -1.04 -1.68 -34.38
CA GLY A 165 -2.42 -1.21 -34.19
C GLY A 165 -2.72 -0.70 -32.78
N VAL A 166 -1.69 -0.37 -32.01
CA VAL A 166 -1.80 0.20 -30.65
C VAL A 166 -1.91 1.72 -30.72
N VAL A 167 -2.72 2.32 -29.85
CA VAL A 167 -2.79 3.78 -29.62
C VAL A 167 -1.97 4.13 -28.39
N LEU A 168 -1.04 5.07 -28.50
CA LEU A 168 -0.08 5.35 -27.43
C LEU A 168 -0.52 6.46 -26.48
N GLU A 169 -0.45 6.18 -25.18
CA GLU A 169 -0.44 7.17 -24.10
C GLU A 169 0.92 7.14 -23.41
N ARG A 170 1.82 8.02 -23.86
CA ARG A 170 3.21 8.04 -23.40
C ARG A 170 3.29 8.43 -21.92
N SER A 171 4.07 7.65 -21.15
CA SER A 171 4.40 8.00 -19.77
C SER A 171 5.29 9.25 -19.72
N ARG A 172 5.19 10.00 -18.63
CA ARG A 172 5.93 11.27 -18.47
C ARG A 172 7.40 11.06 -18.10
N SER A 173 7.72 9.92 -17.52
CA SER A 173 9.07 9.49 -17.13
C SER A 173 9.14 7.96 -17.07
N TYR A 174 10.36 7.41 -17.15
CA TYR A 174 10.67 6.00 -16.90
C TYR A 174 10.07 5.48 -15.58
N ILE A 175 10.25 6.27 -14.50
CA ILE A 175 9.71 5.97 -13.16
C ILE A 175 8.17 5.90 -13.16
N SER A 176 7.50 6.75 -13.95
CA SER A 176 6.04 6.74 -14.06
C SER A 176 5.46 5.63 -14.93
N GLY A 177 6.32 4.95 -15.70
CA GLY A 177 5.98 3.89 -16.64
C GLY A 177 6.49 2.52 -16.18
N VAL A 178 7.32 1.88 -17.01
CA VAL A 178 7.66 0.45 -16.88
C VAL A 178 8.49 0.08 -15.64
N ALA A 179 9.23 1.03 -15.04
CA ALA A 179 9.97 0.80 -13.79
C ALA A 179 9.08 0.25 -12.66
N ARG A 180 7.80 0.65 -12.68
CA ARG A 180 6.75 0.21 -11.74
C ARG A 180 6.54 -1.31 -11.74
N ALA A 181 6.94 -2.02 -12.79
CA ALA A 181 6.76 -3.46 -12.93
C ALA A 181 7.77 -4.30 -12.11
N ILE A 182 8.85 -3.71 -11.57
CA ILE A 182 9.90 -4.44 -10.84
C ILE A 182 9.30 -5.30 -9.71
N GLY A 183 8.44 -4.74 -8.85
CA GLY A 183 7.84 -5.45 -7.71
C GLY A 183 6.98 -6.66 -8.15
N PRO A 184 5.97 -6.47 -9.01
CA PRO A 184 5.22 -7.59 -9.56
C PRO A 184 6.07 -8.68 -10.23
N LEU A 185 7.13 -8.31 -10.96
CA LEU A 185 8.03 -9.27 -11.59
C LEU A 185 8.84 -10.07 -10.56
N VAL A 186 9.28 -9.40 -9.48
CA VAL A 186 9.93 -10.05 -8.33
C VAL A 186 8.98 -11.06 -7.67
N LYS A 187 7.72 -10.67 -7.43
CA LYS A 187 6.70 -11.57 -6.89
C LYS A 187 6.46 -12.75 -7.83
N TYR A 188 6.29 -12.49 -9.12
CA TYR A 188 6.06 -13.52 -10.13
C TYR A 188 7.21 -14.52 -10.23
N TYR A 189 8.46 -14.06 -10.18
CA TYR A 189 9.61 -14.95 -10.08
C TYR A 189 9.61 -15.75 -8.77
N GLY A 190 9.26 -15.13 -7.63
CA GLY A 190 9.14 -15.81 -6.35
C GLY A 190 8.13 -16.96 -6.37
N THR A 191 6.99 -16.74 -7.03
CA THR A 191 5.91 -17.72 -7.20
C THR A 191 6.29 -18.85 -8.17
N THR A 192 6.83 -18.50 -9.35
CA THR A 192 6.94 -19.46 -10.47
C THR A 192 8.36 -19.98 -10.72
N GLY A 193 9.38 -19.26 -10.26
CA GLY A 193 10.77 -19.45 -10.68
C GLY A 193 11.03 -19.09 -12.16
N TYR A 194 10.11 -18.39 -12.84
CA TYR A 194 10.25 -18.04 -14.25
C TYR A 194 11.39 -17.03 -14.47
N ALA A 195 12.56 -17.54 -14.87
CA ALA A 195 13.80 -16.76 -14.95
C ALA A 195 13.70 -15.46 -15.77
N PRO A 196 12.98 -15.38 -16.91
CA PRO A 196 12.84 -14.12 -17.65
C PRO A 196 12.16 -12.99 -16.87
N ALA A 197 11.34 -13.30 -15.85
CA ALA A 197 10.76 -12.26 -14.99
C ALA A 197 11.84 -11.59 -14.13
N LEU A 198 12.76 -12.37 -13.55
CA LEU A 198 13.89 -11.85 -12.80
C LEU A 198 14.87 -11.10 -13.72
N ASP A 199 15.12 -11.62 -14.93
CA ASP A 199 15.96 -10.95 -15.93
C ASP A 199 15.42 -9.54 -16.25
N LEU A 200 14.13 -9.43 -16.58
CA LEU A 200 13.50 -8.14 -16.83
C LEU A 200 13.54 -7.22 -15.59
N ALA A 201 13.29 -7.74 -14.38
CA ALA A 201 13.37 -6.96 -13.15
C ALA A 201 14.80 -6.40 -12.92
N ILE A 202 15.84 -7.17 -13.24
CA ILE A 202 17.24 -6.73 -13.16
C ILE A 202 17.51 -5.62 -14.17
N VAL A 203 17.10 -5.76 -15.43
CA VAL A 203 17.30 -4.74 -16.48
C VAL A 203 16.64 -3.42 -16.07
N LEU A 204 15.40 -3.48 -15.57
CA LEU A 204 14.68 -2.30 -15.09
C LEU A 204 15.39 -1.68 -13.87
N LYS A 205 15.87 -2.51 -12.92
CA LYS A 205 16.64 -2.03 -11.77
C LYS A 205 17.92 -1.32 -12.22
N GLU A 206 18.69 -1.84 -13.18
CA GLU A 206 19.90 -1.16 -13.66
C GLU A 206 19.57 0.26 -14.17
N LYS A 207 18.46 0.42 -14.90
CA LYS A 207 18.03 1.75 -15.35
C LYS A 207 17.61 2.66 -14.19
N CYS A 208 17.03 2.11 -13.12
CA CYS A 208 16.74 2.88 -11.90
C CYS A 208 18.02 3.40 -11.21
N LEU A 209 19.08 2.60 -11.20
CA LEU A 209 20.36 2.97 -10.58
C LEU A 209 21.19 3.90 -11.47
N ASP A 210 20.94 3.88 -12.79
CA ASP A 210 21.51 4.82 -13.76
C ASP A 210 20.80 6.19 -13.73
N GLY A 211 20.87 6.86 -12.58
CA GLY A 211 20.55 8.28 -12.44
C GLY A 211 19.29 8.64 -11.65
N TYR A 212 18.49 7.67 -11.18
CA TYR A 212 17.33 7.95 -10.33
C TYR A 212 17.66 7.69 -8.85
N TYR A 213 17.83 6.43 -8.47
CA TYR A 213 18.14 6.05 -7.09
C TYR A 213 19.64 5.93 -6.92
N THR A 214 20.29 7.02 -6.50
CA THR A 214 21.75 7.08 -6.33
C THR A 214 22.15 6.90 -4.86
N ASP A 215 23.45 6.71 -4.61
CA ASP A 215 24.02 6.49 -3.27
C ASP A 215 23.72 7.62 -2.27
N ASP A 216 23.46 8.85 -2.74
CA ASP A 216 23.10 9.96 -1.87
C ASP A 216 21.63 9.93 -1.42
N GLY A 217 20.80 9.13 -2.07
CA GLY A 217 19.38 9.00 -1.80
C GLY A 217 18.56 10.25 -2.05
N SER A 218 19.06 11.22 -2.82
CA SER A 218 18.34 12.47 -3.08
C SER A 218 17.17 12.27 -4.04
N TYR A 219 16.17 13.14 -3.92
CA TYR A 219 15.03 13.21 -4.84
C TYR A 219 15.17 14.43 -5.76
N ASP A 220 15.20 14.18 -7.07
CA ASP A 220 15.20 15.20 -8.11
C ASP A 220 13.88 15.14 -8.92
N ARG A 221 13.09 16.20 -8.83
CA ARG A 221 11.80 16.30 -9.53
C ARG A 221 11.93 16.25 -11.05
N ASP A 222 12.97 16.84 -11.62
CA ASP A 222 13.09 16.95 -13.07
C ASP A 222 13.46 15.59 -13.68
N LEU A 223 14.13 14.73 -12.91
CA LEU A 223 14.42 13.35 -13.28
C LEU A 223 13.21 12.42 -13.04
N PHE A 224 12.72 12.37 -11.81
CA PHE A 224 11.70 11.40 -11.40
C PHE A 224 10.29 11.76 -11.89
N GLY A 225 10.00 13.05 -12.01
CA GLY A 225 8.65 13.60 -12.10
C GLY A 225 8.05 13.92 -10.73
N THR A 226 6.75 14.23 -10.71
CA THR A 226 6.03 14.68 -9.50
C THR A 226 5.05 13.67 -8.93
N HIS A 227 4.70 12.61 -9.66
CA HIS A 227 3.71 11.63 -9.20
C HIS A 227 4.33 10.71 -8.14
N ALA A 228 4.03 10.95 -6.87
CA ALA A 228 4.73 10.36 -5.73
C ALA A 228 4.57 8.83 -5.68
N HIS A 229 3.38 8.31 -5.98
CA HIS A 229 3.13 6.87 -6.03
C HIS A 229 4.09 6.13 -6.96
N SER A 230 4.41 6.70 -8.12
CA SER A 230 5.36 6.07 -9.03
C SER A 230 6.76 5.97 -8.43
N ILE A 231 7.14 6.92 -7.58
CA ILE A 231 8.44 6.96 -6.91
C ILE A 231 8.46 6.00 -5.71
N THR A 232 7.42 6.01 -4.89
CA THR A 232 7.33 5.14 -3.71
C THR A 232 7.19 3.66 -4.11
N CYS A 233 6.40 3.34 -5.13
CA CYS A 233 6.23 1.94 -5.54
C CYS A 233 7.50 1.36 -6.18
N VAL A 234 8.29 2.17 -6.90
CA VAL A 234 9.59 1.74 -7.42
C VAL A 234 10.59 1.56 -6.28
N MET A 235 10.62 2.46 -5.29
CA MET A 235 11.43 2.28 -4.07
C MET A 235 11.09 0.97 -3.34
N SER A 236 9.80 0.70 -3.09
CA SER A 236 9.35 -0.56 -2.49
C SER A 236 9.73 -1.77 -3.35
N SER A 237 9.59 -1.66 -4.68
CA SER A 237 9.97 -2.72 -5.62
C SER A 237 11.47 -3.03 -5.59
N LEU A 238 12.33 -2.01 -5.46
CA LEU A 238 13.77 -2.18 -5.30
C LEU A 238 14.11 -2.84 -3.95
N ALA A 239 13.37 -2.52 -2.89
CA ALA A 239 13.49 -3.19 -1.59
C ALA A 239 13.13 -4.67 -1.70
N GLN A 240 12.03 -4.99 -2.39
CA GLN A 240 11.60 -6.38 -2.66
C GLN A 240 12.64 -7.14 -3.48
N LEU A 241 13.21 -6.53 -4.53
CA LEU A 241 14.26 -7.15 -5.34
C LEU A 241 15.54 -7.39 -4.52
N ALA A 242 15.94 -6.42 -3.68
CA ALA A 242 17.08 -6.56 -2.78
C ALA A 242 16.87 -7.70 -1.79
N ASP A 243 15.68 -7.81 -1.20
CA ASP A 243 15.31 -8.91 -0.31
C ASP A 243 15.36 -10.26 -1.02
N LEU A 244 14.73 -10.39 -2.19
CA LEU A 244 14.74 -11.62 -2.98
C LEU A 244 16.17 -12.07 -3.34
N THR A 245 17.03 -11.13 -3.74
CA THR A 245 18.39 -11.42 -4.24
C THR A 245 19.46 -11.38 -3.16
N GLN A 246 19.10 -11.00 -1.92
CA GLN A 246 20.02 -10.76 -0.81
C GLN A 246 21.11 -9.72 -1.16
N ASP A 247 20.76 -8.71 -1.97
CA ASP A 247 21.66 -7.64 -2.40
C ASP A 247 21.71 -6.50 -1.38
N SER A 248 22.72 -6.57 -0.50
CA SER A 248 22.94 -5.53 0.52
C SER A 248 23.32 -4.16 -0.05
N THR A 249 23.90 -4.10 -1.25
CA THR A 249 24.26 -2.83 -1.90
C THR A 249 22.99 -2.13 -2.39
N LEU A 250 22.11 -2.86 -3.07
CA LEU A 250 20.79 -2.32 -3.47
C LEU A 250 19.97 -1.91 -2.24
N MET A 251 19.97 -2.72 -1.18
CA MET A 251 19.28 -2.36 0.07
C MET A 251 19.85 -1.07 0.70
N GLY A 252 21.16 -0.86 0.61
CA GLY A 252 21.79 0.38 1.03
C GLY A 252 21.29 1.62 0.27
N ILE A 253 21.10 1.50 -1.04
CA ILE A 253 20.55 2.57 -1.90
C ILE A 253 19.08 2.86 -1.56
N VAL A 254 18.26 1.80 -1.39
CA VAL A 254 16.86 1.93 -0.94
C VAL A 254 16.80 2.68 0.38
N LYS A 255 17.61 2.28 1.36
CA LYS A 255 17.69 2.93 2.66
C LYS A 255 18.12 4.40 2.53
N ALA A 256 19.13 4.70 1.70
CA ALA A 256 19.57 6.07 1.49
C ALA A 256 18.43 6.96 0.94
N PHE A 257 17.67 6.45 -0.04
CA PHE A 257 16.51 7.20 -0.56
C PHE A 257 15.40 7.37 0.47
N TYR A 258 15.11 6.32 1.25
CA TYR A 258 14.14 6.37 2.35
C TYR A 258 14.50 7.44 3.40
N ASP A 259 15.78 7.54 3.75
CA ASP A 259 16.27 8.46 4.78
C ASP A 259 16.40 9.91 4.30
N ASN A 260 16.50 10.13 2.99
CA ASN A 260 16.79 11.44 2.41
C ASN A 260 15.65 11.91 1.49
N GLY A 261 15.60 11.39 0.26
CA GLY A 261 14.71 11.86 -0.81
C GLY A 261 13.23 11.71 -0.48
N LEU A 262 12.85 10.64 0.23
CA LEU A 262 11.47 10.37 0.60
C LEU A 262 10.85 11.49 1.47
N TRP A 263 11.63 12.16 2.32
CA TRP A 263 11.15 13.27 3.15
C TRP A 263 10.70 14.51 2.35
N GLY A 264 10.98 14.54 1.05
CA GLY A 264 10.39 15.52 0.14
C GLY A 264 8.91 15.29 -0.19
N MET A 265 8.36 14.11 0.12
CA MET A 265 6.98 13.72 -0.24
C MET A 265 6.14 13.17 0.91
N ARG A 266 6.74 12.78 2.04
CA ARG A 266 6.05 12.30 3.26
C ARG A 266 6.28 13.17 4.49
N ASP A 267 5.50 12.93 5.54
CA ASP A 267 5.74 13.44 6.89
C ASP A 267 6.00 12.34 7.94
N GLU A 268 6.16 12.76 9.19
CA GLU A 268 6.45 11.91 10.35
C GLU A 268 5.32 10.94 10.72
N THR A 269 4.09 11.17 10.24
CA THR A 269 2.94 10.25 10.43
C THR A 269 2.80 9.23 9.32
N GLY A 270 3.56 9.38 8.23
CA GLY A 270 3.45 8.54 7.05
C GLY A 270 2.53 9.10 5.97
N TRP A 271 1.87 10.23 6.20
CA TRP A 271 1.08 10.87 5.15
C TRP A 271 2.01 11.33 4.02
N SER A 272 1.62 11.02 2.78
CA SER A 272 2.39 11.35 1.58
C SER A 272 1.50 11.91 0.48
N ARG A 273 1.90 13.07 -0.04
CA ARG A 273 1.14 13.79 -1.10
C ARG A 273 1.08 13.00 -2.39
N GLU A 274 -0.03 13.05 -3.12
CA GLU A 274 -0.15 12.47 -4.48
C GLU A 274 0.91 13.07 -5.42
N GLN A 275 1.14 14.37 -5.28
CA GLN A 275 2.12 15.12 -6.05
C GLN A 275 3.24 15.61 -5.13
N ALA A 276 4.43 15.02 -5.29
CA ALA A 276 5.59 15.23 -4.43
C ALA A 276 6.01 16.70 -4.35
N VAL A 277 5.87 17.48 -5.43
CA VAL A 277 6.28 18.90 -5.48
C VAL A 277 5.38 19.68 -6.44
N GLY A 278 5.22 20.98 -6.16
CA GLY A 278 4.54 21.94 -7.04
C GLY A 278 3.21 22.42 -6.49
N ASP A 279 2.76 23.58 -6.98
CA ASP A 279 1.40 24.05 -6.73
C ASP A 279 0.44 23.34 -7.69
N THR A 280 -0.10 22.22 -7.22
CA THR A 280 -1.11 21.44 -7.94
C THR A 280 -2.51 22.05 -7.77
N GLY A 281 -2.64 23.10 -6.95
CA GLY A 281 -3.90 23.57 -6.44
C GLY A 281 -4.61 22.58 -5.53
N ARG A 282 -3.94 21.51 -5.08
CA ARG A 282 -4.48 20.46 -4.20
C ARG A 282 -3.43 19.99 -3.17
N PRO A 283 -2.90 20.90 -2.34
CA PRO A 283 -1.82 20.58 -1.42
C PRO A 283 -2.19 19.51 -0.36
N ASP A 284 -3.47 19.39 -0.02
CA ASP A 284 -3.96 18.47 1.02
C ASP A 284 -4.31 17.05 0.49
N GLU A 285 -4.14 16.75 -0.80
CA GLU A 285 -4.39 15.39 -1.35
C GLU A 285 -3.19 14.46 -1.08
N GLY A 286 -3.28 13.65 -0.03
CA GLY A 286 -2.34 12.53 0.20
C GLY A 286 -2.91 11.22 -0.32
N GLU A 287 -2.12 10.43 -1.05
CA GLU A 287 -2.59 9.18 -1.67
C GLU A 287 -2.16 7.97 -0.85
N MET A 288 -3.11 7.08 -0.51
CA MET A 288 -2.81 5.95 0.38
C MET A 288 -1.91 4.87 -0.25
N ASN A 289 -1.85 4.76 -1.58
CA ASN A 289 -0.87 3.90 -2.23
C ASN A 289 0.56 4.28 -1.82
N ASN A 290 0.86 5.58 -1.74
CA ASN A 290 2.17 6.08 -1.33
C ASN A 290 2.50 5.63 0.08
N THR A 291 1.55 5.86 0.99
CA THR A 291 1.64 5.44 2.40
C THR A 291 1.88 3.94 2.53
N GLY A 292 1.17 3.13 1.72
CA GLY A 292 1.35 1.68 1.66
C GLY A 292 2.73 1.25 1.17
N ASP A 293 3.22 1.84 0.07
CA ASP A 293 4.58 1.54 -0.45
C ASP A 293 5.68 1.92 0.56
N ILE A 294 5.52 3.05 1.26
CA ILE A 294 6.44 3.51 2.30
C ILE A 294 6.43 2.52 3.47
N LEU A 295 5.24 2.10 3.91
CA LEU A 295 5.07 1.07 4.94
C LEU A 295 5.78 -0.23 4.54
N GLU A 296 5.54 -0.76 3.33
CA GLU A 296 6.19 -1.98 2.85
C GLU A 296 7.72 -1.86 2.86
N THR A 297 8.25 -0.73 2.42
CA THR A 297 9.69 -0.47 2.44
C THR A 297 10.24 -0.45 3.86
N ALA A 298 9.53 0.18 4.81
CA ALA A 298 9.92 0.23 6.22
C ALA A 298 9.95 -1.17 6.85
N LEU A 299 8.96 -2.01 6.52
CA LEU A 299 8.90 -3.39 6.97
C LEU A 299 10.10 -4.21 6.49
N ILE A 300 10.45 -4.10 5.20
CA ILE A 300 11.60 -4.80 4.61
C ILE A 300 12.92 -4.31 5.23
N LEU A 301 13.09 -3.00 5.42
CA LEU A 301 14.27 -2.44 6.09
C LEU A 301 14.40 -2.95 7.54
N GLY A 302 13.27 -3.01 8.27
CA GLY A 302 13.19 -3.59 9.61
C GLY A 302 13.64 -5.05 9.63
N ARG A 303 13.16 -5.85 8.66
CA ARG A 303 13.53 -7.25 8.46
C ARG A 303 15.04 -7.43 8.22
N TRP A 304 15.66 -6.49 7.50
CA TRP A 304 17.11 -6.45 7.22
C TRP A 304 17.97 -6.02 8.41
N GLY A 305 17.37 -5.80 9.59
CA GLY A 305 18.07 -5.51 10.83
C GLY A 305 18.22 -4.02 11.13
N TYR A 306 17.66 -3.14 10.31
CA TYR A 306 17.51 -1.72 10.63
C TYR A 306 16.22 -1.52 11.45
N THR A 307 16.27 -1.88 12.72
CA THR A 307 15.06 -2.15 13.51
C THR A 307 14.18 -0.93 13.81
N ASP A 308 14.72 0.28 13.64
CA ASP A 308 13.97 1.53 13.77
C ASP A 308 12.89 1.67 12.69
N TYR A 309 13.02 1.01 11.52
CA TYR A 309 11.96 1.09 10.50
C TYR A 309 10.74 0.23 10.83
N SER A 310 10.84 -0.79 11.70
CA SER A 310 9.65 -1.45 12.26
C SER A 310 8.85 -0.51 13.17
N HIS A 311 9.53 0.45 13.83
CA HIS A 311 8.87 1.50 14.57
C HIS A 311 8.16 2.50 13.63
N ASP A 312 8.84 2.94 12.57
CA ASP A 312 8.24 3.81 11.56
C ASP A 312 7.01 3.15 10.89
N ALA A 313 7.10 1.87 10.54
CA ALA A 313 5.98 1.07 10.03
C ALA A 313 4.76 1.08 10.98
N GLU A 314 4.98 0.84 12.27
CA GLU A 314 3.90 0.89 13.26
C GLU A 314 3.30 2.30 13.40
N ARG A 315 4.14 3.35 13.37
CA ARG A 315 3.70 4.74 13.40
C ARG A 315 2.84 5.08 12.18
N ILE A 316 3.25 4.68 10.97
CA ILE A 316 2.49 4.89 9.73
C ILE A 316 1.09 4.25 9.84
N LEU A 317 1.03 3.01 10.32
CA LEU A 317 -0.23 2.27 10.50
C LEU A 317 -1.18 3.00 11.46
N ARG A 318 -0.69 3.37 12.65
CA ARG A 318 -1.50 3.94 13.73
C ARG A 318 -1.85 5.41 13.53
N CYS A 319 -0.97 6.19 12.92
CA CYS A 319 -1.14 7.63 12.80
C CYS A 319 -1.86 8.06 11.53
N HIS A 320 -1.80 7.26 10.45
CA HIS A 320 -2.34 7.71 9.18
C HIS A 320 -3.10 6.65 8.39
N LEU A 321 -2.52 5.47 8.16
CA LEU A 321 -3.13 4.47 7.28
C LEU A 321 -4.45 3.91 7.84
N LEU A 322 -4.46 3.37 9.06
CA LEU A 322 -5.71 2.85 9.65
C LEU A 322 -6.75 3.96 9.94
N PRO A 323 -6.37 5.14 10.48
CA PRO A 323 -7.33 6.20 10.77
C PRO A 323 -8.07 6.76 9.54
N SER A 324 -7.43 6.71 8.38
CA SER A 324 -7.95 7.29 7.14
C SER A 324 -8.87 6.36 6.34
N GLN A 325 -9.22 5.20 6.87
CA GLN A 325 -10.22 4.33 6.24
C GLN A 325 -11.60 4.98 6.29
N LEU A 326 -12.35 4.93 5.19
CA LEU A 326 -13.74 5.39 5.15
C LEU A 326 -14.68 4.40 5.86
N ARG A 327 -14.89 4.61 7.16
CA ARG A 327 -15.76 3.75 7.98
C ARG A 327 -17.15 4.33 8.19
N ASP A 328 -17.21 5.63 8.51
CA ASP A 328 -18.44 6.40 8.63
C ASP A 328 -18.80 7.03 7.28
N ILE A 329 -19.91 6.58 6.69
CA ILE A 329 -20.43 7.02 5.38
C ILE A 329 -21.66 7.94 5.52
N SER A 330 -22.07 8.29 6.73
CA SER A 330 -23.34 9.01 6.99
C SER A 330 -23.40 10.42 6.41
N TRP A 331 -22.24 10.98 6.06
CA TRP A 331 -22.09 12.31 5.47
C TRP A 331 -22.07 12.30 3.94
N ILE A 332 -21.96 11.13 3.30
CA ILE A 332 -21.95 11.03 1.83
C ILE A 332 -23.38 11.21 1.32
N PRO A 333 -23.64 12.19 0.43
CA PRO A 333 -24.98 12.45 -0.08
C PRO A 333 -25.47 11.28 -0.94
N THR A 334 -26.73 10.91 -0.78
CA THR A 334 -27.41 10.03 -1.75
C THR A 334 -27.71 10.82 -3.03
N PRO A 335 -27.17 10.42 -4.19
CA PRO A 335 -27.43 11.12 -5.44
C PRO A 335 -28.88 10.88 -5.91
N ASP A 336 -29.47 11.88 -6.57
CA ASP A 336 -30.74 11.71 -7.28
C ASP A 336 -30.53 10.77 -8.48
N ASN A 337 -31.28 9.67 -8.53
CA ASN A 337 -31.12 8.64 -9.57
C ASN A 337 -32.46 8.25 -10.23
N PRO A 338 -33.15 9.18 -10.92
CA PRO A 338 -34.45 8.90 -11.56
C PRO A 338 -34.35 7.94 -12.76
N GLU A 339 -33.17 7.87 -13.39
CA GLU A 339 -32.90 7.04 -14.57
C GLU A 339 -32.42 5.62 -14.20
N GLY A 340 -32.16 5.37 -12.91
CA GLY A 340 -31.72 4.05 -12.43
C GLY A 340 -30.29 3.68 -12.88
N LEU A 341 -29.42 4.68 -13.07
CA LEU A 341 -28.03 4.49 -13.47
C LEU A 341 -27.24 3.79 -12.35
N ASP A 342 -26.47 2.75 -12.68
CA ASP A 342 -25.65 2.05 -11.69
C ASP A 342 -24.57 2.94 -11.08
N THR A 343 -24.03 3.88 -11.86
CA THR A 343 -23.03 4.86 -11.43
C THR A 343 -23.46 5.71 -10.23
N LEU A 344 -24.78 5.85 -10.01
CA LEU A 344 -25.38 6.60 -8.90
C LEU A 344 -26.00 5.68 -7.84
N HIS A 345 -26.01 4.37 -8.07
CA HIS A 345 -26.65 3.41 -7.18
C HIS A 345 -25.78 3.13 -5.96
N ARG A 346 -26.31 3.44 -4.75
CA ARG A 346 -25.72 3.10 -3.45
C ARG A 346 -24.24 3.46 -3.29
N VAL A 347 -23.86 4.65 -3.77
CA VAL A 347 -22.44 5.08 -3.81
C VAL A 347 -21.80 5.03 -2.42
N ALA A 348 -22.49 5.52 -1.39
CA ALA A 348 -21.99 5.52 -0.02
C ALA A 348 -21.72 4.09 0.49
N GLU A 349 -22.68 3.18 0.37
CA GLU A 349 -22.55 1.80 0.87
C GLU A 349 -21.52 1.00 0.09
N ARG A 350 -21.47 1.17 -1.24
CA ARG A 350 -20.50 0.49 -2.12
C ARG A 350 -19.06 0.98 -1.91
N THR A 351 -18.86 2.15 -1.30
CA THR A 351 -17.52 2.73 -1.06
C THR A 351 -17.06 2.53 0.39
N GLN A 352 -17.92 2.04 1.27
CA GLN A 352 -17.57 1.83 2.68
C GLN A 352 -16.41 0.84 2.80
N GLY A 353 -15.39 1.23 3.56
CA GLY A 353 -14.14 0.50 3.74
C GLY A 353 -12.99 0.97 2.85
N ALA A 354 -13.24 1.89 1.93
CA ALA A 354 -12.22 2.39 1.00
C ALA A 354 -11.19 3.31 1.65
N TRP A 355 -10.04 3.44 0.99
CA TRP A 355 -9.09 4.54 1.16
C TRP A 355 -9.09 5.40 -0.09
N GLY A 356 -8.69 6.66 0.09
CA GLY A 356 -8.73 7.66 -0.97
C GLY A 356 -7.58 8.63 -0.82
N PHE A 357 -7.93 9.92 -0.86
CA PHE A 357 -6.96 11.01 -0.88
C PHE A 357 -7.03 11.91 0.37
N PRO A 358 -6.84 11.37 1.59
CA PRO A 358 -7.05 12.13 2.83
C PRO A 358 -5.99 13.22 3.04
N THR A 359 -6.33 14.17 3.91
CA THR A 359 -5.36 15.07 4.55
C THR A 359 -4.66 14.35 5.72
N PRO A 360 -3.64 14.96 6.36
CA PRO A 360 -3.06 14.41 7.58
C PRO A 360 -4.07 14.24 8.74
N PHE A 361 -5.08 15.12 8.81
CA PHE A 361 -5.98 15.26 9.96
C PHE A 361 -7.42 14.77 9.71
N GLY A 362 -7.81 14.49 8.47
CA GLY A 362 -9.19 14.13 8.12
C GLY A 362 -9.41 13.81 6.64
N HIS A 363 -10.66 13.50 6.29
CA HIS A 363 -11.04 13.31 4.89
C HIS A 363 -11.20 14.64 4.13
N GLN A 364 -11.67 15.69 4.80
CA GLN A 364 -12.00 16.94 4.11
C GLN A 364 -10.76 17.84 3.97
N PRO A 365 -10.36 18.18 2.73
CA PRO A 365 -9.29 19.13 2.48
C PRO A 365 -9.71 20.56 2.82
N LEU A 366 -8.74 21.38 3.26
CA LEU A 366 -8.95 22.80 3.51
C LEU A 366 -8.65 23.62 2.25
N GLU A 367 -7.67 23.19 1.46
CA GLU A 367 -7.17 23.91 0.30
C GLU A 367 -7.22 23.01 -0.94
N GLN A 368 -8.20 23.25 -1.81
CA GLN A 368 -8.24 22.77 -3.19
C GLN A 368 -8.76 23.85 -4.13
N ARG A 369 -8.34 23.83 -5.41
CA ARG A 369 -9.07 24.52 -6.51
C ARG A 369 -10.54 24.09 -6.43
N ASP A 370 -11.45 25.06 -6.52
CA ASP A 370 -12.90 24.92 -6.28
C ASP A 370 -13.37 24.91 -4.82
N GLY A 371 -12.49 25.28 -3.87
CA GLY A 371 -12.87 25.61 -2.49
C GLY A 371 -12.92 24.42 -1.53
N GLY A 372 -12.08 23.40 -1.73
CA GLY A 372 -11.87 22.32 -0.74
C GLY A 372 -13.02 21.29 -0.65
N ARG A 373 -13.76 21.07 -1.75
CA ARG A 373 -14.99 20.25 -1.73
C ARG A 373 -14.89 18.93 -2.49
N PHE A 374 -13.80 18.67 -3.20
CA PHE A 374 -13.68 17.44 -3.96
C PHE A 374 -13.05 16.34 -3.11
N MET A 375 -13.81 15.27 -2.89
CA MET A 375 -13.34 14.08 -2.18
C MET A 375 -13.59 12.86 -3.04
N ARG A 376 -12.57 11.99 -3.10
CA ARG A 376 -12.57 10.78 -3.91
C ARG A 376 -11.89 9.62 -3.22
N PHE A 377 -12.34 8.43 -3.58
CA PHE A 377 -11.88 7.13 -3.09
C PHE A 377 -11.66 6.21 -4.28
N ASN A 378 -10.73 6.59 -5.16
CA ASN A 378 -10.44 5.79 -6.36
C ASN A 378 -10.13 4.35 -5.96
N THR A 379 -10.69 3.41 -6.69
CA THR A 379 -10.75 2.01 -6.25
C THR A 379 -9.40 1.33 -6.28
N ASP A 380 -8.46 1.77 -7.13
CA ASP A 380 -7.09 1.25 -7.20
C ASP A 380 -6.34 1.46 -5.88
N VAL A 381 -6.57 2.59 -5.21
CA VAL A 381 -5.99 2.96 -3.91
C VAL A 381 -6.39 1.96 -2.83
N VAL A 382 -7.64 1.47 -2.88
CA VAL A 382 -8.15 0.46 -1.93
C VAL A 382 -7.35 -0.83 -2.06
N GLY A 383 -7.19 -1.34 -3.28
CA GLY A 383 -6.44 -2.56 -3.53
C GLY A 383 -4.96 -2.42 -3.15
N GLY A 384 -4.32 -1.29 -3.49
CA GLY A 384 -2.93 -1.04 -3.08
C GLY A 384 -2.76 -1.01 -1.55
N THR A 385 -3.65 -0.31 -0.84
CA THR A 385 -3.60 -0.21 0.63
C THR A 385 -3.80 -1.56 1.30
N VAL A 386 -4.77 -2.35 0.83
CA VAL A 386 -5.03 -3.69 1.38
C VAL A 386 -3.85 -4.62 1.14
N GLY A 387 -3.21 -4.54 -0.03
CA GLY A 387 -1.96 -5.26 -0.30
C GLY A 387 -0.89 -4.98 0.76
N SER A 388 -0.64 -3.71 1.08
CA SER A 388 0.34 -3.33 2.10
C SER A 388 -0.08 -3.73 3.53
N LEU A 389 -1.38 -3.73 3.85
CA LEU A 389 -1.88 -4.24 5.12
C LEU A 389 -1.65 -5.75 5.28
N CYS A 390 -1.72 -6.53 4.19
CA CYS A 390 -1.38 -7.96 4.22
C CYS A 390 0.10 -8.16 4.56
N GLU A 391 1.00 -7.36 3.98
CA GLU A 391 2.42 -7.41 4.32
C GLU A 391 2.69 -6.98 5.77
N ALA A 392 2.00 -5.95 6.27
CA ALA A 392 2.08 -5.57 7.67
C ALA A 392 1.61 -6.69 8.60
N LEU A 393 0.55 -7.43 8.23
CA LEU A 393 0.05 -8.54 9.02
C LEU A 393 1.05 -9.70 9.10
N ARG A 394 1.69 -10.06 7.97
CA ARG A 394 2.77 -11.06 7.95
C ARG A 394 3.99 -10.64 8.73
N GLU A 395 4.30 -9.34 8.73
CA GLU A 395 5.44 -8.81 9.45
C GLU A 395 5.17 -8.55 10.93
N ALA A 396 3.91 -8.45 11.35
CA ALA A 396 3.55 -8.20 12.74
C ALA A 396 4.21 -9.23 13.67
N THR A 397 4.15 -10.51 13.28
CA THR A 397 4.91 -11.58 13.91
C THR A 397 5.50 -12.52 12.88
N ARG A 398 6.72 -13.01 13.11
CA ARG A 398 7.37 -14.02 12.24
C ARG A 398 7.88 -15.20 13.05
N PHE A 399 7.93 -16.36 12.41
CA PHE A 399 8.58 -17.55 12.95
C PHE A 399 9.50 -18.15 11.88
N ASP A 400 10.81 -18.12 12.13
CA ASP A 400 11.85 -18.61 11.23
C ASP A 400 12.90 -19.44 11.98
N GLU A 401 14.00 -19.81 11.33
CA GLU A 401 15.07 -20.62 11.95
C GLU A 401 15.70 -19.99 13.20
N THR A 402 15.54 -18.67 13.40
CA THR A 402 16.08 -17.95 14.55
C THR A 402 15.09 -17.88 15.72
N GLY A 403 13.79 -18.05 15.46
CA GLY A 403 12.74 -18.13 16.46
C GLY A 403 11.55 -17.23 16.17
N HIS A 404 10.88 -16.79 17.23
CA HIS A 404 9.69 -15.94 17.20
C HIS A 404 10.10 -14.47 17.20
N TRP A 405 9.56 -13.69 16.28
CA TRP A 405 9.72 -12.25 16.22
C TRP A 405 8.38 -11.57 16.37
N VAL A 406 8.32 -10.54 17.22
CA VAL A 406 7.18 -9.62 17.33
C VAL A 406 7.70 -8.25 16.91
N ASN A 407 7.47 -7.89 15.64
CA ASN A 407 7.98 -6.65 15.05
C ASN A 407 6.97 -5.52 15.20
N LEU A 408 5.67 -5.79 15.02
CA LEU A 408 4.61 -4.79 15.22
C LEU A 408 3.77 -5.18 16.44
N LEU A 409 3.45 -4.20 17.28
CA LEU A 409 2.79 -4.39 18.58
C LEU A 409 1.27 -4.31 18.45
N PHE A 410 0.70 -5.02 17.48
CA PHE A 410 -0.75 -5.15 17.29
C PHE A 410 -1.28 -6.42 17.95
N ASP A 411 -2.59 -6.47 18.20
CA ASP A 411 -3.24 -7.74 18.55
C ASP A 411 -3.11 -8.67 17.35
N HIS A 412 -2.52 -9.84 17.55
CA HIS A 412 -2.28 -10.79 16.47
C HIS A 412 -2.12 -12.21 17.01
N GLU A 413 -2.65 -13.19 16.29
CA GLU A 413 -2.59 -14.59 16.71
C GLU A 413 -2.30 -15.50 15.52
N THR A 414 -1.17 -16.21 15.57
CA THR A 414 -0.80 -17.28 14.63
C THR A 414 -0.80 -18.64 15.35
N PRO A 415 -0.61 -19.77 14.66
CA PRO A 415 -0.37 -21.05 15.31
C PRO A 415 0.85 -21.06 16.27
N GLU A 416 1.84 -20.19 16.03
CA GLU A 416 3.12 -20.11 16.74
C GLU A 416 3.11 -19.14 17.92
N VAL A 417 2.39 -18.01 17.83
CA VAL A 417 2.41 -16.94 18.83
C VAL A 417 1.06 -16.23 18.96
N GLU A 418 0.74 -15.75 20.15
CA GLU A 418 -0.33 -14.76 20.39
C GLU A 418 0.30 -13.50 20.98
N VAL A 419 -0.04 -12.34 20.41
CA VAL A 419 0.35 -11.01 20.87
C VAL A 419 -0.92 -10.25 21.25
N ARG A 420 -0.89 -9.65 22.44
CA ARG A 420 -1.89 -8.69 22.91
C ARG A 420 -1.23 -7.36 23.15
N SER A 421 -1.63 -6.35 22.40
CA SER A 421 -1.05 -5.01 22.36
C SER A 421 -1.30 -4.22 23.64
N ALA A 422 -0.34 -3.37 24.01
CA ALA A 422 -0.54 -2.38 25.07
C ALA A 422 -1.50 -1.24 24.67
N TYR A 423 -1.87 -1.11 23.38
CA TYR A 423 -2.82 -0.09 22.92
C TYR A 423 -4.28 -0.52 23.10
N THR A 424 -4.56 -1.83 23.12
CA THR A 424 -5.90 -2.40 23.32
C THR A 424 -6.06 -3.09 24.69
N HIS A 425 -4.94 -3.43 25.35
CA HIS A 425 -4.90 -4.07 26.66
C HIS A 425 -4.07 -3.27 27.67
N SER A 426 -4.16 -3.62 28.95
CA SER A 426 -3.41 -2.92 30.03
C SER A 426 -1.88 -3.02 29.96
N ALA A 427 -1.35 -3.88 29.08
CA ALA A 427 0.07 -4.16 28.90
C ALA A 427 0.27 -4.99 27.63
N LEU A 428 1.48 -4.97 27.07
CA LEU A 428 1.86 -5.90 26.02
C LEU A 428 2.01 -7.31 26.62
N SER A 429 1.36 -8.31 26.03
CA SER A 429 1.47 -9.71 26.44
C SER A 429 1.76 -10.60 25.25
N VAL A 430 2.80 -11.42 25.35
CA VAL A 430 3.18 -12.38 24.30
C VAL A 430 3.10 -13.80 24.85
N ARG A 431 2.39 -14.69 24.15
CA ARG A 431 2.29 -16.11 24.48
C ARG A 431 2.82 -16.93 23.31
N VAL A 432 4.00 -17.50 23.51
CA VAL A 432 4.63 -18.44 22.58
C VAL A 432 3.93 -19.80 22.68
N LYS A 433 3.47 -20.35 21.56
CA LYS A 433 2.71 -21.62 21.48
C LYS A 433 3.58 -22.81 21.07
N THR A 434 4.65 -22.55 20.31
CA THR A 434 5.64 -23.55 19.87
C THR A 434 7.03 -23.23 20.42
N PRO A 435 7.87 -24.21 20.79
CA PRO A 435 9.20 -23.94 21.34
C PRO A 435 10.11 -23.16 20.37
N GLY A 436 10.78 -22.12 20.87
CA GLY A 436 11.78 -21.34 20.13
C GLY A 436 12.19 -20.09 20.89
N PRO A 437 13.33 -19.46 20.58
CA PRO A 437 13.69 -18.15 21.13
C PRO A 437 12.64 -17.09 20.77
N LEU A 438 12.52 -16.04 21.57
CA LEU A 438 11.59 -14.94 21.35
C LEU A 438 12.32 -13.59 21.30
N PHE A 439 12.00 -12.80 20.29
CA PHE A 439 12.39 -11.41 20.09
C PHE A 439 11.14 -10.53 20.11
N VAL A 440 11.04 -9.61 21.07
CA VAL A 440 9.95 -8.63 21.16
C VAL A 440 10.49 -7.23 20.93
N ARG A 441 9.98 -6.53 19.91
CA ARG A 441 10.44 -5.17 19.58
C ARG A 441 10.28 -4.25 20.78
N ILE A 442 11.30 -3.42 21.01
CA ILE A 442 11.30 -2.34 21.97
C ILE A 442 10.99 -1.05 21.20
N PRO A 443 9.86 -0.38 21.47
CA PRO A 443 9.59 0.93 20.87
C PRO A 443 10.69 1.95 21.18
N ALA A 444 11.04 2.81 20.23
CA ALA A 444 12.16 3.75 20.40
C ALA A 444 11.93 4.76 21.54
N TRP A 445 10.68 5.07 21.85
CA TRP A 445 10.28 5.95 22.95
C TRP A 445 10.24 5.24 24.32
N CYS A 446 10.44 3.92 24.38
CA CYS A 446 10.31 3.12 25.59
C CYS A 446 11.51 3.32 26.54
N ASP A 447 11.25 3.74 27.79
CA ASP A 447 12.26 3.79 28.84
C ASP A 447 12.53 2.38 29.40
N LEU A 448 13.66 1.80 29.01
CA LEU A 448 14.10 0.46 29.42
C LEU A 448 14.18 0.26 30.94
N GLU A 449 14.48 1.31 31.71
CA GLU A 449 14.57 1.21 33.17
C GLU A 449 13.19 1.11 33.83
N ALA A 450 12.17 1.65 33.16
CA ALA A 450 10.77 1.62 33.61
C ALA A 450 10.03 0.33 33.23
N VAL A 451 10.55 -0.45 32.26
CA VAL A 451 9.88 -1.66 31.79
C VAL A 451 9.86 -2.74 32.87
N ARG A 452 8.66 -3.22 33.21
CA ARG A 452 8.47 -4.40 34.08
C ARG A 452 8.09 -5.60 33.24
N ILE A 453 8.88 -6.66 33.37
CA ILE A 453 8.68 -7.92 32.64
C ILE A 453 8.29 -9.02 33.63
N GLU A 454 7.13 -9.63 33.41
CA GLU A 454 6.56 -10.68 34.24
C GLU A 454 6.37 -11.96 33.42
N GLY A 455 6.48 -13.13 34.05
CA GLY A 455 6.24 -14.42 33.40
C GLY A 455 7.43 -14.98 32.60
N ALA A 456 8.47 -14.19 32.34
CA ALA A 456 9.69 -14.70 31.70
C ALA A 456 10.42 -15.72 32.61
N SER A 457 10.93 -16.80 32.00
CA SER A 457 11.69 -17.86 32.67
C SER A 457 13.12 -17.43 33.05
N GLU A 458 13.61 -16.37 32.42
CA GLU A 458 14.93 -15.80 32.57
C GLU A 458 14.88 -14.28 32.37
N LYS A 459 15.93 -13.57 32.79
CA LYS A 459 16.03 -12.14 32.52
C LYS A 459 16.26 -11.92 31.02
N PRO A 460 15.37 -11.17 30.31
CA PRO A 460 15.58 -10.88 28.89
C PRO A 460 16.87 -10.11 28.66
N ARG A 461 17.52 -10.36 27.52
CA ARG A 461 18.65 -9.54 27.03
C ARG A 461 18.10 -8.46 26.11
N VAL A 462 18.76 -7.32 26.06
CA VAL A 462 18.47 -6.29 25.05
C VAL A 462 19.50 -6.43 23.93
N THR A 463 19.03 -6.54 22.70
CA THR A 463 19.91 -6.63 21.52
C THR A 463 19.19 -6.05 20.31
N ASN A 464 19.86 -5.16 19.58
CA ASN A 464 19.37 -4.57 18.34
C ASN A 464 17.89 -4.11 18.40
N GLY A 465 17.49 -3.40 19.45
CA GLY A 465 16.09 -2.93 19.59
C GLY A 465 15.06 -4.00 19.99
N TYR A 466 15.47 -5.19 20.44
CA TYR A 466 14.59 -6.27 20.88
C TYR A 466 14.88 -6.74 22.32
N PHE A 467 13.82 -7.12 23.03
CA PHE A 467 13.92 -8.03 24.17
C PHE A 467 14.08 -9.45 23.65
N PHE A 468 15.23 -10.05 23.93
CA PHE A 468 15.56 -11.43 23.59
C PHE A 468 15.39 -12.36 24.79
N ILE A 469 14.62 -13.42 24.62
CA ILE A 469 14.41 -14.50 25.59
C ILE A 469 14.78 -15.80 24.88
N ALA A 470 15.84 -16.46 25.32
CA ALA A 470 16.34 -17.67 24.66
C ALA A 470 15.42 -18.88 24.86
N ARG A 471 14.73 -18.95 26.01
CA ARG A 471 13.82 -20.05 26.35
C ARG A 471 12.52 -19.55 26.98
N PRO A 472 11.65 -18.86 26.22
CA PRO A 472 10.36 -18.40 26.72
C PRO A 472 9.50 -19.59 27.19
N PRO A 473 8.71 -19.44 28.26
CA PRO A 473 7.77 -20.49 28.64
C PRO A 473 6.70 -20.67 27.56
N VAL A 474 6.49 -21.91 27.14
CA VAL A 474 5.47 -22.26 26.14
C VAL A 474 4.08 -22.26 26.77
N ASN A 475 3.10 -21.74 26.05
CA ASN A 475 1.69 -21.60 26.44
C ASN A 475 1.47 -20.83 27.75
N ARG A 476 2.41 -19.93 28.11
CA ARG A 476 2.26 -19.01 29.23
C ARG A 476 2.57 -17.58 28.76
N PRO A 477 1.80 -16.58 29.18
CA PRO A 477 2.04 -15.21 28.78
C PRO A 477 3.30 -14.64 29.45
N ILE A 478 4.05 -13.86 28.68
CA ILE A 478 5.09 -12.95 29.15
C ILE A 478 4.54 -11.54 28.98
N THR A 479 4.47 -10.78 30.08
CA THR A 479 3.87 -9.45 30.10
C THR A 479 4.94 -8.39 30.20
N PHE A 480 4.90 -7.38 29.34
CA PHE A 480 5.76 -6.21 29.33
C PHE A 480 4.90 -4.99 29.66
N ARG A 481 5.22 -4.32 30.79
CA ARG A 481 4.51 -3.12 31.25
C ARG A 481 5.42 -1.91 31.10
N TYR A 482 4.93 -0.91 30.39
CA TYR A 482 5.54 0.41 30.20
C TYR A 482 4.42 1.42 29.92
N ASP A 483 4.71 2.69 30.17
CA ASP A 483 3.79 3.77 29.86
C ASP A 483 4.02 4.28 28.43
N HIS A 484 2.95 4.73 27.77
CA HIS A 484 3.06 5.45 26.51
C HIS A 484 3.34 6.93 26.80
N PRO A 485 4.53 7.46 26.46
CA PRO A 485 4.86 8.86 26.71
C PRO A 485 4.01 9.76 25.80
N ILE A 486 3.79 10.99 26.27
CA ILE A 486 3.19 12.05 25.47
C ILE A 486 4.30 12.86 24.82
N GLU A 487 4.23 13.01 23.50
CA GLU A 487 5.15 13.83 22.70
C GLU A 487 4.33 14.82 21.86
N GLU A 488 4.86 16.02 21.65
CA GLU A 488 4.31 16.97 20.68
C GLU A 488 5.30 17.16 19.53
N ILE A 489 4.85 16.92 18.31
CA ILE A 489 5.60 17.13 17.08
C ILE A 489 4.90 18.15 16.18
N VAL A 490 5.60 18.64 15.15
CA VAL A 490 5.06 19.56 14.16
C VAL A 490 5.32 19.00 12.77
N LEU A 491 4.26 18.62 12.05
CA LEU A 491 4.34 18.21 10.65
C LEU A 491 4.46 19.46 9.79
N ARG A 492 5.46 19.50 8.93
CA ARG A 492 5.68 20.60 8.00
C ARG A 492 4.92 20.36 6.71
N HIS A 493 3.64 20.73 6.70
CA HIS A 493 2.84 20.73 5.49
C HIS A 493 3.22 21.92 4.59
N VAL A 494 3.07 21.77 3.28
CA VAL A 494 3.52 22.78 2.30
C VAL A 494 2.89 24.17 2.48
N THR A 495 1.70 24.24 3.08
CA THR A 495 0.97 25.49 3.30
C THR A 495 0.83 25.89 4.77
N ARG A 496 1.19 25.01 5.72
CA ARG A 496 0.94 25.21 7.15
C ARG A 496 1.78 24.27 8.01
N ASP A 497 1.99 24.65 9.27
CA ASP A 497 2.48 23.72 10.29
C ASP A 497 1.29 23.05 10.96
N ILE A 498 1.37 21.73 11.17
CA ILE A 498 0.32 20.95 11.84
C ILE A 498 0.90 20.39 13.14
N ARG A 499 0.40 20.85 14.29
CA ARG A 499 0.80 20.29 15.59
C ARG A 499 0.12 18.95 15.81
N VAL A 500 0.86 17.99 16.37
CA VAL A 500 0.36 16.65 16.69
C VAL A 500 0.82 16.28 18.08
N ARG A 501 -0.11 15.78 18.89
CA ARG A 501 0.20 15.15 20.18
C ARG A 501 0.11 13.64 20.02
N LEU A 502 1.24 12.97 20.17
CA LEU A 502 1.36 11.52 20.14
C LEU A 502 1.27 10.93 21.56
N ARG A 503 0.74 9.72 21.66
CA ARG A 503 0.81 8.85 22.84
C ARG A 503 1.50 7.56 22.42
N GLY A 504 2.81 7.44 22.66
CA GLY A 504 3.62 6.42 22.00
C GLY A 504 3.59 6.62 20.47
N ASP A 505 2.96 5.69 19.75
CA ASP A 505 2.86 5.68 18.28
C ASP A 505 1.44 5.93 17.76
N GLU A 506 0.49 6.32 18.61
CA GLU A 506 -0.83 6.75 18.16
C GLU A 506 -1.01 8.27 18.29
N VAL A 507 -1.82 8.86 17.42
CA VAL A 507 -2.21 10.27 17.55
C VAL A 507 -3.30 10.38 18.62
N ALA A 508 -2.99 11.11 19.69
CA ALA A 508 -3.96 11.44 20.73
C ALA A 508 -4.79 12.69 20.37
N ALA A 509 -4.15 13.68 19.74
CA ALA A 509 -4.82 14.90 19.25
C ALA A 509 -4.00 15.53 18.11
N MET A 510 -4.66 16.24 17.20
CA MET A 510 -4.02 16.90 16.06
C MET A 510 -4.70 18.24 15.75
N GLU A 511 -3.89 19.24 15.39
CA GLU A 511 -4.40 20.50 14.87
C GLU A 511 -5.04 20.26 13.49
N ASN A 512 -6.31 20.64 13.35
CA ASN A 512 -7.07 20.41 12.12
C ASN A 512 -7.47 21.70 11.40
N HIS A 513 -7.04 22.85 11.93
CA HIS A 513 -7.32 24.20 11.43
C HIS A 513 -8.79 24.47 11.08
N GLY A 514 -9.71 23.80 11.80
CA GLY A 514 -11.14 23.98 11.61
C GLY A 514 -11.79 23.10 10.53
N ALA A 515 -11.08 22.09 10.04
CA ALA A 515 -11.62 21.11 9.10
C ALA A 515 -12.79 20.30 9.69
N ASP A 516 -13.62 19.77 8.79
CA ASP A 516 -14.64 18.77 9.07
C ASP A 516 -14.11 17.35 8.72
N LEU A 517 -14.83 16.31 9.16
CA LEU A 517 -14.48 14.91 8.92
C LEU A 517 -13.07 14.54 9.41
N THR A 518 -12.74 14.99 10.62
CA THR A 518 -11.41 14.81 11.22
C THR A 518 -11.28 13.48 11.95
N PHE A 519 -10.07 12.92 11.96
CA PHE A 519 -9.76 11.62 12.55
C PHE A 519 -9.56 11.70 14.07
N PHE A 520 -8.97 12.79 14.56
CA PHE A 520 -8.45 12.88 15.92
C PHE A 520 -9.11 14.01 16.73
N GLU A 521 -8.92 13.98 18.05
CA GLU A 521 -9.29 15.12 18.91
C GLU A 521 -8.53 16.39 18.46
N PRO A 522 -9.17 17.57 18.47
CA PRO A 522 -8.49 18.82 18.17
C PRO A 522 -7.54 19.22 19.30
N LEU A 523 -6.43 19.88 18.94
CA LEU A 523 -5.47 20.49 19.89
C LEU A 523 -5.88 21.84 20.46
#